data_AF-A0ABD2NHR5-F1
#
_entry.id   AF-A0ABD2NHR5-F1
#
_cell.length_a   1.000
_cell.length_b   1.000
_cell.length_c   1.000
_cell.angle_alpha   90.00
_cell.angle_beta   90.00
_cell.angle_gamma   90.00
#
_symmetry.space_group_name_H-M   'P 1'
#
loop_
_entity.id
_entity.type
_entity.pdbx_description
1 polymer ?
#
loop_
_entity_poly.entity_id
_entity_poly.type
_entity_poly.pdbx_seq_one_letter_code
_entity_poly.pdbx_strand_id
1 'polypeptide(L)'
;MLRKSIIVGIVVFVILVVVAIIAFITLEVCCKPNNCEIPPIHKNAPLYARFYPAEFVYPNHDHNLILEKGESITVGCPGSKLNIGVISIEVTCISSTLFSILGNNSDITSLYCEDKVKSIARYTNKLCENDGQEIEVGFELNKTQFLRQIRICFNVSSLNPLYSEHNLTRFIDNHDKSRRRPFFMEGSFYNLNKTEVYKLYNRINQRNTINQQLQIPNPNSTKVIKDGFSFYLSRGHLSPKADFFYGSQQNATFFYVNSAPQWGIINSKSWNNLEWRIRSFASKGNKNLQIFTGTFGNLVLNEYSSHQLYLYYNPPSEKIPIPEVFWKVVYEEIDQLGVAFIGTNNPFLNKTSLKLLCNDISKSVKWIEFNNKNITEGFTYACEVDDLRKTIKYIPQLHVNGILSK
;
A
#
# COMPACT_ATOMS: atom_id res chain seq x y z
N MET A 1 -6.18 66.75 -43.48
CA MET A 1 -7.21 65.75 -43.08
C MET A 1 -6.62 64.40 -42.70
N LEU A 2 -5.64 63.86 -43.45
CA LEU A 2 -5.03 62.54 -43.20
C LEU A 2 -4.55 62.26 -41.75
N ARG A 3 -3.92 63.24 -41.10
CA ARG A 3 -3.34 63.09 -39.75
C ARG A 3 -4.39 62.85 -38.65
N LYS A 4 -5.58 63.46 -38.77
CA LYS A 4 -6.69 63.27 -37.83
C LYS A 4 -7.29 61.86 -37.96
N SER A 5 -7.44 61.36 -39.19
CA SER A 5 -7.97 60.03 -39.46
C SER A 5 -7.06 58.91 -38.93
N ILE A 6 -5.74 59.09 -39.00
CA ILE A 6 -4.77 58.12 -38.46
C ILE A 6 -4.83 58.08 -36.93
N ILE A 7 -4.90 59.23 -36.27
CA ILE A 7 -5.01 59.31 -34.80
C ILE A 7 -6.30 58.66 -34.31
N VAL A 8 -7.43 58.91 -35.00
CA VAL A 8 -8.71 58.26 -34.66
C VAL A 8 -8.61 56.75 -34.85
N GLY A 9 -8.00 56.26 -35.93
CA GLY A 9 -7.79 54.83 -36.15
C GLY A 9 -6.95 54.15 -35.06
N ILE A 10 -5.87 54.80 -34.61
CA ILE A 10 -5.03 54.30 -33.52
C ILE A 10 -5.80 54.26 -32.20
N VAL A 11 -6.58 55.30 -31.88
CA VAL A 11 -7.38 55.35 -30.65
C VAL A 11 -8.45 54.26 -30.64
N VAL A 12 -9.15 54.04 -31.76
CA VAL A 12 -10.13 52.95 -31.87
C VAL A 12 -9.47 51.58 -31.73
N PHE A 13 -8.31 51.37 -32.34
CA PHE A 13 -7.57 50.11 -32.21
C PHE A 13 -7.14 49.84 -30.76
N VAL A 14 -6.60 50.83 -30.05
CA VAL A 14 -6.21 50.70 -28.64
C VAL A 14 -7.42 50.38 -27.76
N ILE A 15 -8.56 51.04 -27.98
CA ILE A 15 -9.80 50.76 -27.23
C ILE A 15 -10.24 49.31 -27.47
N LEU A 16 -10.24 48.83 -28.71
CA LEU A 16 -10.62 47.45 -29.03
C LEU A 16 -9.69 46.43 -28.38
N VAL A 17 -8.39 46.68 -28.35
CA VAL A 17 -7.40 45.82 -27.67
C VAL A 17 -7.63 45.81 -26.16
N VAL A 18 -7.87 46.96 -25.53
CA VAL A 18 -8.16 47.05 -24.10
C VAL A 18 -9.46 46.33 -23.75
N VAL A 19 -10.51 46.49 -24.56
CA VAL A 19 -11.78 45.77 -24.36
C VAL A 19 -11.59 44.26 -24.52
N ALA A 20 -10.80 43.80 -25.50
CA ALA A 20 -10.48 42.39 -25.68
C ALA A 20 -9.67 41.82 -24.50
N ILE A 21 -8.70 42.57 -23.97
CA ILE A 21 -7.91 42.19 -22.79
C ILE A 21 -8.80 42.14 -21.55
N ILE A 22 -9.66 43.15 -21.33
CA ILE A 22 -10.60 43.15 -20.21
C ILE A 22 -11.58 41.98 -20.34
N ALA A 23 -12.13 41.73 -21.53
CA ALA A 23 -13.00 40.59 -21.78
C ALA A 23 -12.29 39.26 -21.47
N PHE A 24 -11.04 39.10 -21.91
CA PHE A 24 -10.23 37.91 -21.65
C PHE A 24 -9.93 37.72 -20.16
N ILE A 25 -9.53 38.80 -19.45
CA ILE A 25 -9.31 38.79 -18.00
C ILE A 25 -10.62 38.51 -17.25
N THR A 26 -11.75 39.08 -17.67
CA THR A 26 -13.06 38.79 -17.06
C THR A 26 -13.52 37.36 -17.31
N LEU A 27 -13.19 36.76 -18.46
CA LEU A 27 -13.43 35.34 -18.75
C LEU A 27 -12.53 34.44 -17.88
N GLU A 28 -11.25 34.76 -17.71
CA GLU A 28 -10.34 34.03 -16.80
C GLU A 28 -10.76 34.14 -15.32
N VAL A 29 -11.27 35.29 -14.89
CA VAL A 29 -11.72 35.52 -13.50
C VAL A 29 -13.12 34.97 -13.24
N CYS A 30 -14.02 34.98 -14.23
CA CYS A 30 -15.39 34.44 -14.10
C CYS A 30 -15.44 32.90 -14.17
N CYS A 31 -14.44 32.28 -14.78
CA CYS A 31 -14.39 30.84 -15.02
C CYS A 31 -13.27 30.11 -14.25
N LYS A 32 -12.83 30.62 -13.09
CA LYS A 32 -12.22 29.71 -12.12
C LYS A 32 -13.30 28.69 -11.74
N PRO A 33 -13.06 27.38 -11.89
CA PRO A 33 -14.03 26.38 -11.49
C PRO A 33 -14.45 26.65 -10.05
N ASN A 34 -15.76 26.72 -9.79
CA ASN A 34 -16.31 26.76 -8.43
C ASN A 34 -16.14 25.40 -7.74
N ASN A 35 -14.99 24.77 -7.93
CA ASN A 35 -14.64 23.48 -7.37
C ASN A 35 -14.35 23.64 -5.89
N CYS A 36 -14.50 22.55 -5.16
CA CYS A 36 -14.19 22.53 -3.76
C CYS A 36 -12.80 21.96 -3.51
N GLU A 37 -12.10 22.52 -2.53
CA GLU A 37 -10.80 22.07 -2.09
C GLU A 37 -10.89 21.51 -0.67
N ILE A 38 -10.37 20.31 -0.47
CA ILE A 38 -10.27 19.70 0.86
C ILE A 38 -8.78 19.45 1.16
N PRO A 39 -8.24 19.97 2.28
CA PRO A 39 -6.92 19.57 2.77
C PRO A 39 -7.01 18.16 3.39
N PRO A 40 -6.44 17.11 2.77
CA PRO A 40 -6.65 15.72 3.20
C PRO A 40 -6.05 15.37 4.56
N ILE A 41 -4.97 16.05 4.94
CA ILE A 41 -4.08 15.62 6.03
C ILE A 41 -4.11 16.69 7.12
N HIS A 42 -4.85 16.38 8.19
CA HIS A 42 -4.84 17.16 9.42
C HIS A 42 -5.04 16.26 10.64
N LYS A 43 -4.88 16.84 11.83
CA LYS A 43 -5.17 16.13 13.08
C LYS A 43 -6.64 15.73 13.09
N ASN A 44 -6.91 14.46 13.42
CA ASN A 44 -8.25 13.87 13.43
C ASN A 44 -9.05 13.99 12.10
N ALA A 45 -8.34 14.01 10.97
CA ALA A 45 -8.96 13.99 9.65
C ALA A 45 -9.92 12.80 9.47
N PRO A 46 -11.16 13.04 9.01
CA PRO A 46 -12.05 12.01 8.51
C PRO A 46 -11.49 11.29 7.28
N LEU A 47 -12.14 10.19 6.92
CA LEU A 47 -11.99 9.58 5.60
C LEU A 47 -12.96 10.23 4.62
N TYR A 48 -12.49 10.42 3.38
CA TYR A 48 -13.28 10.90 2.25
C TYR A 48 -13.47 9.75 1.26
N ALA A 49 -14.71 9.46 0.91
CA ALA A 49 -15.06 8.33 0.07
C ALA A 49 -16.16 8.67 -0.95
N ARG A 50 -16.11 8.03 -2.12
CA ARG A 50 -17.24 8.01 -3.08
C ARG A 50 -18.25 6.94 -2.66
N PHE A 51 -19.52 7.15 -2.97
CA PHE A 51 -20.61 6.27 -2.54
C PHE A 51 -20.71 5.00 -3.40
N TYR A 52 -20.59 5.13 -4.73
CA TYR A 52 -20.60 3.99 -5.67
C TYR A 52 -19.64 4.19 -6.86
N PRO A 53 -18.68 3.28 -7.07
CA PRO A 53 -18.20 2.29 -6.09
C PRO A 53 -17.65 2.96 -4.82
N ALA A 54 -17.63 2.22 -3.70
CA ALA A 54 -17.07 2.70 -2.45
C ALA A 54 -15.54 2.80 -2.57
N GLU A 55 -15.04 4.01 -2.81
CA GLU A 55 -13.62 4.25 -3.09
C GLU A 55 -13.10 5.44 -2.30
N PHE A 56 -11.84 5.37 -1.87
CA PHE A 56 -11.16 6.51 -1.27
C PHE A 56 -11.01 7.63 -2.30
N VAL A 57 -11.32 8.86 -1.90
CA VAL A 57 -10.96 10.03 -2.70
C VAL A 57 -9.49 10.32 -2.43
N TYR A 58 -8.69 10.55 -3.46
CA TYR A 58 -7.29 10.96 -3.34
C TYR A 58 -7.13 12.40 -3.87
N PRO A 59 -6.05 13.11 -3.51
CA PRO A 59 -5.74 14.39 -4.13
C PRO A 59 -5.68 14.29 -5.66
N ASN A 60 -5.93 15.39 -6.35
CA ASN A 60 -5.82 15.48 -7.81
C ASN A 60 -5.16 16.79 -8.30
N HIS A 61 -4.85 17.74 -7.40
CA HIS A 61 -4.13 18.98 -7.70
C HIS A 61 -3.42 19.52 -6.44
N ASP A 62 -2.17 19.98 -6.54
CA ASP A 62 -1.40 20.69 -5.48
C ASP A 62 -1.63 20.19 -4.04
N HIS A 63 -1.65 18.87 -3.86
CA HIS A 63 -1.85 18.17 -2.58
C HIS A 63 -3.28 18.19 -1.98
N ASN A 64 -4.23 18.89 -2.60
CA ASN A 64 -5.63 18.96 -2.17
C ASN A 64 -6.52 17.97 -2.94
N LEU A 65 -7.63 17.57 -2.32
CA LEU A 65 -8.73 16.95 -3.06
C LEU A 65 -9.52 18.07 -3.72
N ILE A 66 -9.63 18.03 -5.05
CA ILE A 66 -10.52 18.90 -5.81
C ILE A 66 -11.77 18.13 -6.20
N LEU A 67 -12.93 18.65 -5.81
CA LEU A 67 -14.25 18.14 -6.19
C LEU A 67 -14.96 19.13 -7.09
N GLU A 68 -15.64 18.64 -8.11
CA GLU A 68 -16.43 19.48 -9.00
C GLU A 68 -17.66 20.05 -8.27
N LYS A 69 -18.11 21.23 -8.68
CA LYS A 69 -19.32 21.83 -8.11
C LYS A 69 -20.52 20.87 -8.27
N GLY A 70 -21.24 20.62 -7.18
CA GLY A 70 -22.39 19.72 -7.14
C GLY A 70 -22.02 18.25 -6.94
N GLU A 71 -20.73 17.91 -6.88
CA GLU A 71 -20.28 16.57 -6.59
C GLU A 71 -20.48 16.22 -5.10
N SER A 72 -20.98 15.02 -4.83
CA SER A 72 -21.18 14.51 -3.46
C SER A 72 -20.14 13.46 -3.09
N ILE A 73 -19.66 13.52 -1.84
CA ILE A 73 -18.80 12.51 -1.24
C ILE A 73 -19.28 12.17 0.18
N THR A 74 -18.89 11.00 0.66
CA THR A 74 -19.07 10.60 2.06
C THR A 74 -17.86 11.01 2.88
N VAL A 75 -18.12 11.70 3.99
CA VAL A 75 -17.15 12.02 5.04
C VAL A 75 -17.43 11.09 6.22
N GLY A 76 -16.43 10.38 6.74
CA GLY A 76 -16.68 9.41 7.80
C GLY A 76 -15.53 9.18 8.77
N CYS A 77 -15.90 8.78 9.99
CA CYS A 77 -15.01 8.38 11.07
C CYS A 77 -15.28 6.94 11.56
N PRO A 78 -15.08 5.90 10.71
CA PRO A 78 -15.28 4.50 11.09
C PRO A 78 -14.64 4.11 12.43
N GLY A 79 -15.39 3.40 13.27
CA GLY A 79 -14.98 3.00 14.63
C GLY A 79 -14.87 4.16 15.65
N SER A 80 -15.33 5.35 15.26
CA SER A 80 -15.49 6.57 16.05
C SER A 80 -16.77 7.29 15.57
N LYS A 81 -16.85 8.62 15.73
CA LYS A 81 -17.91 9.50 15.25
C LYS A 81 -17.31 10.82 14.77
N LEU A 82 -18.01 11.46 13.86
CA LEU A 82 -17.83 12.88 13.58
C LEU A 82 -18.30 13.68 14.80
N ASN A 83 -17.80 14.90 14.96
CA ASN A 83 -18.19 15.88 15.98
C ASN A 83 -19.69 16.27 15.98
N ILE A 84 -20.46 15.75 15.04
CA ILE A 84 -21.92 15.88 14.93
C ILE A 84 -22.67 14.61 15.37
N GLY A 85 -21.99 13.63 15.98
CA GLY A 85 -22.58 12.45 16.60
C GLY A 85 -22.88 11.27 15.66
N VAL A 86 -22.63 11.40 14.36
CA VAL A 86 -22.82 10.32 13.36
C VAL A 86 -21.48 9.72 12.90
N ILE A 87 -21.48 8.48 12.41
CA ILE A 87 -20.27 7.81 11.91
C ILE A 87 -19.83 8.41 10.56
N SER A 88 -20.79 8.61 9.67
CA SER A 88 -20.55 9.14 8.33
C SER A 88 -21.74 9.99 7.87
N ILE A 89 -21.46 10.89 6.92
CA ILE A 89 -22.43 11.80 6.32
C ILE A 89 -22.05 12.06 4.87
N GLU A 90 -23.05 12.26 4.00
CA GLU A 90 -22.83 12.77 2.66
C GLU A 90 -22.76 14.31 2.67
N VAL A 91 -21.79 14.86 1.95
CA VAL A 91 -21.62 16.31 1.75
C VAL A 91 -21.51 16.61 0.27
N THR A 92 -22.04 17.75 -0.16
CA THR A 92 -22.05 18.16 -1.58
C THR A 92 -21.23 19.43 -1.78
N CYS A 93 -20.34 19.43 -2.77
CA CYS A 93 -19.50 20.59 -3.08
C CYS A 93 -20.34 21.79 -3.58
N ILE A 94 -20.13 22.97 -3.00
CA ILE A 94 -20.73 24.24 -3.43
C ILE A 94 -19.71 25.13 -4.13
N SER A 95 -18.62 25.47 -3.43
CA SER A 95 -17.49 26.26 -3.94
C SER A 95 -16.37 26.38 -2.91
N SER A 96 -15.10 26.26 -3.33
CA SER A 96 -13.93 26.43 -2.46
C SER A 96 -14.00 25.51 -1.23
N THR A 97 -14.03 26.02 0.00
CA THR A 97 -14.16 25.16 1.19
C THR A 97 -15.60 24.91 1.62
N LEU A 98 -16.59 25.48 0.93
CA LEU A 98 -18.01 25.40 1.30
C LEU A 98 -18.70 24.17 0.72
N PHE A 99 -19.37 23.44 1.60
CA PHE A 99 -20.15 22.24 1.30
C PHE A 99 -21.56 22.35 1.90
N SER A 100 -22.53 21.70 1.24
CA SER A 100 -23.84 21.44 1.84
C SER A 100 -23.70 20.28 2.82
N ILE A 101 -23.87 20.57 4.11
CA ILE A 101 -23.78 19.62 5.22
C ILE A 101 -25.09 19.70 5.99
N LEU A 102 -25.89 18.62 5.99
CA LEU A 102 -27.24 18.58 6.58
C LEU A 102 -28.16 19.72 6.09
N GLY A 103 -28.00 20.14 4.84
CA GLY A 103 -28.79 21.22 4.23
C GLY A 103 -28.31 22.65 4.55
N ASN A 104 -27.22 22.80 5.32
CA ASN A 104 -26.59 24.09 5.60
C ASN A 104 -25.26 24.23 4.87
N ASN A 105 -24.90 25.46 4.50
CA ASN A 105 -23.60 25.74 3.86
C ASN A 105 -22.54 25.93 4.94
N SER A 106 -21.58 25.01 5.01
CA SER A 106 -20.55 24.97 6.04
C SER A 106 -19.19 24.64 5.44
N ASP A 107 -18.13 25.09 6.11
CA ASP A 107 -16.77 24.75 5.72
C ASP A 107 -16.50 23.26 6.00
N ILE A 108 -15.92 22.53 5.05
CA ILE A 108 -15.60 21.10 5.22
C ILE A 108 -14.72 20.82 6.44
N THR A 109 -13.87 21.77 6.81
CA THR A 109 -12.95 21.65 7.95
C THR A 109 -13.69 21.67 9.29
N SER A 110 -14.98 22.02 9.32
CA SER A 110 -15.82 21.89 10.51
C SER A 110 -16.12 20.44 10.89
N LEU A 111 -15.92 19.49 9.99
CA LEU A 111 -16.08 18.05 10.23
C LEU A 111 -14.74 17.42 10.64
N TYR A 112 -14.70 16.84 11.83
CA TYR A 112 -13.53 16.10 12.32
C TYR A 112 -13.94 14.88 13.13
N CYS A 113 -13.04 13.90 13.24
CA CYS A 113 -13.28 12.73 14.07
C CYS A 113 -13.02 13.03 15.55
N GLU A 114 -13.93 12.60 16.41
CA GLU A 114 -13.75 12.70 17.86
C GLU A 114 -12.54 11.86 18.33
N ASP A 115 -12.38 10.68 17.73
CA ASP A 115 -11.26 9.76 17.96
C ASP A 115 -10.61 9.31 16.66
N LYS A 116 -9.52 8.54 16.79
CA LYS A 116 -8.85 7.93 15.62
C LYS A 116 -9.80 6.97 14.91
N VAL A 117 -9.88 7.11 13.59
CA VAL A 117 -10.51 6.14 12.70
C VAL A 117 -9.89 4.76 12.90
N LYS A 118 -10.75 3.73 13.03
CA LYS A 118 -10.35 2.34 13.23
C LYS A 118 -10.69 1.51 12.00
N SER A 119 -9.70 0.81 11.50
CA SER A 119 -9.87 -0.22 10.47
C SER A 119 -10.27 -1.56 11.10
N ILE A 120 -10.93 -2.40 10.33
CA ILE A 120 -11.18 -3.80 10.67
C ILE A 120 -10.59 -4.71 9.59
N ALA A 121 -10.34 -5.96 9.95
CA ALA A 121 -10.05 -7.05 9.03
C ALA A 121 -11.12 -8.12 9.21
N ARG A 122 -11.68 -8.66 8.13
CA ARG A 122 -12.72 -9.70 8.17
C ARG A 122 -12.62 -10.64 6.98
N TYR A 123 -13.09 -11.88 7.16
CA TYR A 123 -13.30 -12.79 6.03
C TYR A 123 -14.45 -12.29 5.14
N THR A 124 -14.28 -12.40 3.82
CA THR A 124 -15.34 -12.06 2.86
C THR A 124 -16.25 -13.25 2.53
N ASN A 125 -15.95 -14.43 3.09
CA ASN A 125 -16.54 -15.74 2.76
C ASN A 125 -16.30 -16.18 1.30
N LYS A 126 -15.41 -15.51 0.58
CA LYS A 126 -14.94 -15.95 -0.74
C LYS A 126 -13.65 -16.75 -0.60
N LEU A 127 -13.46 -17.64 -1.56
CA LEU A 127 -12.16 -18.28 -1.78
C LEU A 127 -11.33 -17.41 -2.72
N CYS A 128 -10.02 -17.57 -2.61
CA CYS A 128 -9.01 -17.07 -3.52
C CYS A 128 -8.12 -18.24 -3.95
N GLU A 129 -7.04 -17.94 -4.65
CA GLU A 129 -6.12 -18.91 -5.25
C GLU A 129 -5.62 -19.94 -4.22
N ASN A 130 -5.38 -21.18 -4.70
CA ASN A 130 -4.96 -22.33 -3.87
C ASN A 130 -5.84 -22.59 -2.64
N ASP A 131 -7.17 -22.51 -2.82
CA ASP A 131 -8.17 -22.70 -1.77
C ASP A 131 -7.97 -21.79 -0.54
N GLY A 132 -7.29 -20.66 -0.75
CA GLY A 132 -7.12 -19.64 0.27
C GLY A 132 -8.46 -19.00 0.62
N GLN A 133 -8.57 -18.48 1.83
CA GLN A 133 -9.71 -17.67 2.22
C GLN A 133 -9.40 -16.19 2.02
N GLU A 134 -10.33 -15.47 1.41
CA GLU A 134 -10.19 -14.05 1.18
C GLU A 134 -10.52 -13.27 2.46
N ILE A 135 -9.57 -12.42 2.86
CA ILE A 135 -9.71 -11.45 3.93
C ILE A 135 -9.67 -10.05 3.30
N GLU A 136 -10.52 -9.17 3.78
CA GLU A 136 -10.46 -7.74 3.45
C GLU A 136 -10.11 -6.92 4.69
N VAL A 137 -9.24 -5.92 4.49
CA VAL A 137 -8.90 -4.90 5.49
C VAL A 137 -9.37 -3.55 4.97
N GLY A 138 -10.06 -2.79 5.82
CA GLY A 138 -10.68 -1.55 5.40
C GLY A 138 -11.48 -0.90 6.51
N PHE A 139 -12.46 -0.09 6.11
CA PHE A 139 -13.24 0.73 7.04
C PHE A 139 -14.74 0.59 6.79
N GLU A 140 -15.49 0.36 7.86
CA GLU A 140 -16.96 0.28 7.82
C GLU A 140 -17.54 1.69 7.97
N LEU A 141 -17.99 2.29 6.86
CA LEU A 141 -18.61 3.62 6.86
C LEU A 141 -20.05 3.58 7.38
N ASN A 142 -20.75 2.46 7.12
CA ASN A 142 -22.07 2.12 7.62
C ASN A 142 -22.33 0.62 7.38
N LYS A 143 -23.54 0.14 7.67
CA LYS A 143 -23.92 -1.28 7.57
C LYS A 143 -23.78 -1.90 6.17
N THR A 144 -23.81 -1.09 5.12
CA THR A 144 -23.79 -1.57 3.72
C THR A 144 -22.52 -1.16 2.98
N GLN A 145 -21.72 -0.24 3.53
CA GLN A 145 -20.54 0.29 2.89
C GLN A 145 -19.26 -0.03 3.64
N PHE A 146 -18.43 -0.81 2.96
CA PHE A 146 -17.09 -1.15 3.40
C PHE A 146 -16.06 -0.60 2.42
N LEU A 147 -15.22 0.31 2.90
CA LEU A 147 -14.15 0.92 2.15
C LEU A 147 -12.93 0.00 2.20
N ARG A 148 -12.91 -1.00 1.30
CA ARG A 148 -11.83 -1.99 1.21
C ARG A 148 -10.54 -1.30 0.78
N GLN A 149 -9.48 -1.53 1.55
CA GLN A 149 -8.15 -0.99 1.30
C GLN A 149 -7.17 -2.07 0.84
N ILE A 150 -7.18 -3.23 1.52
CA ILE A 150 -6.29 -4.36 1.25
C ILE A 150 -7.16 -5.60 1.09
N ARG A 151 -6.91 -6.38 0.06
CA ARG A 151 -7.42 -7.74 -0.08
C ARG A 151 -6.27 -8.71 0.18
N ILE A 152 -6.51 -9.78 0.90
CA ILE A 152 -5.49 -10.76 1.30
C ILE A 152 -6.02 -12.14 0.98
N CYS A 153 -5.24 -12.93 0.25
CA CYS A 153 -5.48 -14.34 0.09
C CYS A 153 -4.73 -15.11 1.17
N PHE A 154 -5.45 -15.77 2.08
CA PHE A 154 -4.87 -16.35 3.30
C PHE A 154 -5.03 -17.87 3.34
N ASN A 155 -3.93 -18.60 3.52
CA ASN A 155 -3.97 -20.03 3.73
C ASN A 155 -4.25 -20.31 5.22
N VAL A 156 -5.46 -20.76 5.53
CA VAL A 156 -5.90 -21.05 6.90
C VAL A 156 -5.26 -22.30 7.49
N SER A 157 -4.75 -23.21 6.67
CA SER A 157 -4.07 -24.42 7.14
C SER A 157 -2.67 -24.08 7.66
N SER A 158 -1.87 -23.36 6.90
CA SER A 158 -0.50 -22.98 7.28
C SER A 158 -0.42 -21.64 8.02
N LEU A 159 -1.53 -20.90 8.12
CA LEU A 159 -1.65 -19.60 8.80
C LEU A 159 -0.70 -18.53 8.21
N ASN A 160 -0.57 -18.47 6.89
CA ASN A 160 0.18 -17.44 6.19
C ASN A 160 -0.60 -16.82 5.03
N PRO A 161 -0.35 -15.54 4.71
CA PRO A 161 -0.83 -14.96 3.48
C PRO A 161 -0.09 -15.57 2.27
N LEU A 162 -0.85 -15.95 1.26
CA LEU A 162 -0.32 -16.27 -0.07
C LEU A 162 0.09 -14.98 -0.78
N TYR A 163 -0.80 -13.99 -0.76
CA TYR A 163 -0.53 -12.63 -1.22
C TYR A 163 -1.50 -11.61 -0.60
N SER A 164 -1.13 -10.33 -0.65
CA SER A 164 -2.01 -9.18 -0.51
C SER A 164 -2.06 -8.36 -1.79
N GLU A 165 -3.14 -7.62 -1.96
CA GLU A 165 -3.44 -6.76 -3.09
C GLU A 165 -3.87 -5.37 -2.56
N HIS A 166 -3.31 -4.32 -3.12
CA HIS A 166 -3.72 -2.94 -2.86
C HIS A 166 -3.44 -2.02 -4.06
N ASN A 167 -4.16 -0.90 -4.09
CA ASN A 167 -3.92 0.17 -5.07
C ASN A 167 -2.91 1.18 -4.52
N LEU A 168 -1.93 1.53 -5.34
CA LEU A 168 -0.95 2.58 -5.09
C LEU A 168 -1.29 3.79 -5.96
N THR A 169 -1.65 4.89 -5.29
CA THR A 169 -2.00 6.14 -5.97
C THR A 169 -0.76 6.87 -6.50
N ARG A 170 -0.91 7.52 -7.65
CA ARG A 170 0.10 8.44 -8.20
C ARG A 170 0.47 9.60 -7.27
N PHE A 171 -0.40 9.94 -6.30
CA PHE A 171 -0.15 11.03 -5.35
C PHE A 171 0.63 10.59 -4.11
N ILE A 172 1.21 9.39 -4.11
CA ILE A 172 1.77 8.79 -2.91
C ILE A 172 2.92 9.60 -2.29
N ASP A 173 3.67 10.41 -3.04
CA ASP A 173 4.76 11.22 -2.46
C ASP A 173 4.30 12.24 -1.40
N ASN A 174 2.99 12.55 -1.40
CA ASN A 174 2.34 13.51 -0.51
C ASN A 174 1.57 12.83 0.64
N HIS A 175 1.78 11.53 0.87
CA HIS A 175 1.16 10.79 1.97
C HIS A 175 1.48 11.37 3.35
N ASP A 176 0.64 11.05 4.33
CA ASP A 176 0.82 11.47 5.73
C ASP A 176 2.12 10.89 6.32
N LYS A 177 3.10 11.74 6.66
CA LYS A 177 4.37 11.29 7.27
C LYS A 177 4.37 11.34 8.80
N SER A 178 3.30 11.86 9.41
CA SER A 178 3.24 12.22 10.83
C SER A 178 2.77 11.09 11.75
N ARG A 179 2.11 10.05 11.22
CA ARG A 179 1.49 9.02 12.06
C ARG A 179 2.49 8.06 12.71
N ARG A 180 2.41 7.99 14.04
CA ARG A 180 3.08 6.96 14.84
C ARG A 180 2.54 5.57 14.49
N ARG A 181 3.46 4.60 14.33
CA ARG A 181 3.15 3.20 14.05
C ARG A 181 2.36 2.56 15.21
N PRO A 182 1.22 1.91 14.97
CA PRO A 182 0.47 1.14 15.98
C PRO A 182 1.11 -0.23 16.22
N PHE A 183 0.54 -0.99 17.16
CA PHE A 183 0.86 -2.41 17.34
C PHE A 183 0.13 -3.25 16.29
N PHE A 184 0.70 -4.42 15.97
CA PHE A 184 0.04 -5.38 15.09
C PHE A 184 -1.13 -6.06 15.80
N MET A 185 -2.23 -6.25 15.06
CA MET A 185 -3.43 -6.94 15.51
C MET A 185 -3.51 -8.33 14.88
N GLU A 186 -3.80 -9.36 15.69
CA GLU A 186 -3.96 -10.74 15.21
C GLU A 186 -5.38 -11.06 14.75
N GLY A 187 -6.40 -10.37 15.30
CA GLY A 187 -7.80 -10.64 14.99
C GLY A 187 -8.21 -12.08 15.38
N SER A 188 -9.19 -12.64 14.67
CA SER A 188 -9.64 -14.02 14.85
C SER A 188 -8.98 -15.01 13.88
N PHE A 189 -7.91 -14.60 13.20
CA PHE A 189 -7.32 -15.34 12.07
C PHE A 189 -6.33 -16.43 12.49
N TYR A 190 -5.84 -16.40 13.72
CA TYR A 190 -4.79 -17.30 14.21
C TYR A 190 -5.29 -18.15 15.36
N ASN A 191 -5.26 -19.47 15.20
CA ASN A 191 -5.58 -20.44 16.25
C ASN A 191 -4.34 -21.30 16.59
N LEU A 192 -3.49 -20.77 17.49
CA LEU A 192 -2.18 -21.34 17.81
C LEU A 192 -2.11 -21.91 19.23
N ASN A 193 -3.14 -22.66 19.64
CA ASN A 193 -3.24 -23.26 20.97
C ASN A 193 -2.92 -22.26 22.11
N LYS A 194 -3.66 -21.14 22.15
CA LYS A 194 -3.49 -20.03 23.11
C LYS A 194 -2.17 -19.26 23.02
N THR A 195 -1.34 -19.50 22.00
CA THR A 195 -0.13 -18.72 21.74
C THR A 195 -0.46 -17.51 20.88
N GLU A 196 -0.32 -16.31 21.43
CA GLU A 196 -0.54 -15.05 20.72
C GLU A 196 0.59 -14.80 19.69
N VAL A 197 0.25 -14.34 18.49
CA VAL A 197 1.23 -14.24 17.39
C VAL A 197 2.40 -13.30 17.72
N TYR A 198 2.15 -12.23 18.48
CA TYR A 198 3.23 -11.28 18.83
C TYR A 198 4.34 -11.91 19.65
N LYS A 199 4.05 -12.96 20.45
CA LYS A 199 5.04 -13.67 21.25
C LYS A 199 6.02 -14.41 20.36
N LEU A 200 5.58 -14.93 19.22
CA LEU A 200 6.44 -15.64 18.27
C LEU A 200 7.53 -14.72 17.68
N TYR A 201 7.21 -13.43 17.53
CA TYR A 201 8.16 -12.43 17.07
C TYR A 201 9.07 -11.88 18.19
N ASN A 202 8.92 -12.31 19.45
CA ASN A 202 9.89 -11.99 20.49
C ASN A 202 11.22 -12.70 20.21
N ARG A 203 12.35 -11.98 20.32
CA ARG A 203 13.66 -12.50 19.94
C ARG A 203 14.09 -13.75 20.74
N ILE A 204 13.75 -13.81 22.02
CA ILE A 204 14.07 -14.98 22.87
C ILE A 204 13.29 -16.19 22.38
N ASN A 205 12.00 -16.02 22.10
CA ASN A 205 11.16 -17.09 21.56
C ASN A 205 11.66 -17.53 20.16
N GLN A 206 12.01 -16.59 19.28
CA GLN A 206 12.61 -16.91 17.99
C GLN A 206 13.88 -17.75 18.13
N ARG A 207 14.79 -17.41 19.07
CA ARG A 207 16.00 -18.21 19.32
C ARG A 207 15.65 -19.64 19.68
N ASN A 208 14.79 -19.81 20.69
CA ASN A 208 14.39 -21.13 21.15
C ASN A 208 13.77 -21.95 19.99
N THR A 209 12.80 -21.36 19.29
CA THR A 209 12.07 -22.00 18.18
C THR A 209 12.96 -22.36 17.00
N ILE A 210 13.84 -21.46 16.56
CA ILE A 210 14.69 -21.69 15.39
C ILE A 210 15.86 -22.61 15.72
N ASN A 211 16.50 -22.46 16.88
CA ASN A 211 17.58 -23.35 17.29
C ASN A 211 17.08 -24.79 17.49
N GLN A 212 15.86 -24.98 18.00
CA GLN A 212 15.23 -26.29 18.11
C GLN A 212 15.03 -26.96 16.74
N GLN A 213 14.46 -26.23 15.77
CA GLN A 213 14.25 -26.73 14.41
C GLN A 213 15.56 -27.07 13.67
N LEU A 214 16.63 -26.32 13.96
CA LEU A 214 17.95 -26.52 13.37
C LEU A 214 18.83 -27.50 14.16
N GLN A 215 18.30 -28.11 15.22
CA GLN A 215 19.03 -29.05 16.09
C GLN A 215 20.33 -28.44 16.67
N ILE A 216 20.33 -27.13 16.95
CA ILE A 216 21.43 -26.45 17.61
C ILE A 216 21.34 -26.76 19.12
N PRO A 217 22.35 -27.40 19.74
CA PRO A 217 22.23 -27.92 21.11
C PRO A 217 21.90 -26.88 22.19
N ASN A 218 22.36 -25.63 22.00
CA ASN A 218 22.07 -24.54 22.91
C ASN A 218 20.82 -23.76 22.43
N PRO A 219 19.67 -23.82 23.13
CA PRO A 219 18.45 -23.12 22.72
C PRO A 219 18.61 -21.59 22.72
N ASN A 220 19.52 -21.06 23.53
CA ASN A 220 19.84 -19.63 23.60
C ASN A 220 20.94 -19.18 22.62
N SER A 221 21.40 -20.06 21.72
CA SER A 221 22.45 -19.73 20.76
C SER A 221 22.07 -18.52 19.90
N THR A 222 23.04 -17.63 19.67
CA THR A 222 22.91 -16.45 18.84
C THR A 222 23.50 -16.64 17.44
N LYS A 223 23.80 -17.88 17.02
CA LYS A 223 24.39 -18.16 15.69
C LYS A 223 23.51 -17.67 14.53
N VAL A 224 22.21 -17.97 14.61
CA VAL A 224 21.21 -17.66 13.57
C VAL A 224 20.41 -16.41 13.93
N ILE A 225 19.75 -16.41 15.10
CA ILE A 225 19.04 -15.23 15.63
C ILE A 225 19.98 -14.44 16.54
N LYS A 226 20.65 -13.43 15.95
CA LYS A 226 21.72 -12.67 16.60
C LYS A 226 21.18 -11.59 17.54
N ASP A 227 22.05 -11.05 18.38
CA ASP A 227 21.80 -9.77 19.04
C ASP A 227 21.84 -8.62 18.03
N GLY A 228 21.10 -7.54 18.29
CA GLY A 228 21.01 -6.38 17.41
C GLY A 228 19.82 -6.40 16.42
N PHE A 229 19.93 -5.62 15.35
CA PHE A 229 18.79 -5.23 14.51
C PHE A 229 18.80 -5.84 13.09
N SER A 230 19.64 -6.83 12.82
CA SER A 230 19.81 -7.38 11.45
C SER A 230 19.31 -8.82 11.32
N PHE A 231 19.79 -9.73 12.16
CA PHE A 231 19.52 -11.17 12.03
C PHE A 231 18.46 -11.63 13.02
N TYR A 232 17.22 -11.20 12.78
CA TYR A 232 16.01 -11.67 13.45
C TYR A 232 14.84 -11.62 12.45
N LEU A 233 13.76 -12.36 12.72
CA LEU A 233 12.54 -12.31 11.92
C LEU A 233 11.67 -11.14 12.37
N SER A 234 11.40 -10.26 11.43
CA SER A 234 10.49 -9.13 11.55
C SER A 234 9.15 -9.44 10.90
N ARG A 235 8.14 -8.61 11.18
CA ARG A 235 6.83 -8.65 10.52
C ARG A 235 6.95 -7.92 9.18
N GLY A 236 7.39 -8.62 8.14
CA GLY A 236 7.50 -8.06 6.79
C GLY A 236 6.12 -7.80 6.24
N HIS A 237 5.78 -6.53 6.00
CA HIS A 237 4.47 -6.18 5.43
C HIS A 237 4.38 -6.66 3.98
N LEU A 238 3.19 -7.11 3.57
CA LEU A 238 2.89 -7.35 2.16
C LEU A 238 2.38 -6.08 1.49
N SER A 239 1.36 -5.45 2.06
CA SER A 239 0.94 -4.08 1.74
C SER A 239 1.54 -3.10 2.77
N PRO A 240 2.66 -2.42 2.46
CA PRO A 240 3.41 -1.65 3.44
C PRO A 240 2.75 -0.33 3.78
N LYS A 241 2.97 0.14 5.02
CA LYS A 241 2.47 1.43 5.53
C LYS A 241 2.65 2.57 4.53
N ALA A 242 3.84 2.70 3.94
CA ALA A 242 4.20 3.84 3.09
C ALA A 242 3.50 3.86 1.71
N ASP A 243 2.78 2.79 1.34
CA ASP A 243 2.01 2.73 0.09
C ASP A 243 0.61 3.35 0.24
N PHE A 244 0.27 3.86 1.43
CA PHE A 244 -1.03 4.43 1.71
C PHE A 244 -0.98 5.92 2.05
N PHE A 245 -1.89 6.67 1.44
CA PHE A 245 -1.92 8.12 1.49
C PHE A 245 -2.34 8.64 2.86
N TYR A 246 -3.49 8.19 3.37
CA TYR A 246 -4.06 8.67 4.62
C TYR A 246 -3.43 8.00 5.84
N GLY A 247 -3.25 8.75 6.91
CA GLY A 247 -2.73 8.23 8.18
C GLY A 247 -3.57 7.09 8.78
N SER A 248 -4.89 7.09 8.56
CA SER A 248 -5.78 5.98 8.92
C SER A 248 -5.51 4.74 8.09
N GLN A 249 -5.34 4.88 6.76
CA GLN A 249 -4.98 3.78 5.87
C GLN A 249 -3.62 3.16 6.25
N GLN A 250 -2.67 3.99 6.63
CA GLN A 250 -1.36 3.56 7.11
C GLN A 250 -1.45 2.70 8.39
N ASN A 251 -2.35 3.03 9.31
CA ASN A 251 -2.55 2.23 10.52
C ASN A 251 -3.22 0.89 10.19
N ALA A 252 -4.07 0.86 9.16
CA ALA A 252 -4.76 -0.34 8.72
C ALA A 252 -3.82 -1.43 8.17
N THR A 253 -2.55 -1.13 7.90
CA THR A 253 -1.60 -2.15 7.41
C THR A 253 -1.11 -3.09 8.51
N PHE A 254 -1.35 -2.77 9.79
CA PHE A 254 -0.80 -3.46 10.95
C PHE A 254 -1.68 -4.63 11.43
N PHE A 255 -2.13 -5.48 10.50
CA PHE A 255 -2.70 -6.78 10.83
C PHE A 255 -1.69 -7.89 10.52
N TYR A 256 -1.57 -8.91 11.37
CA TYR A 256 -0.62 -10.00 11.13
C TYR A 256 -0.88 -10.73 9.81
N VAL A 257 -2.14 -10.83 9.39
CA VAL A 257 -2.54 -11.40 8.08
C VAL A 257 -1.98 -10.63 6.88
N ASN A 258 -1.61 -9.36 7.04
CA ASN A 258 -0.92 -8.55 6.03
C ASN A 258 0.62 -8.63 6.17
N SER A 259 1.14 -9.67 6.83
CA SER A 259 2.57 -9.82 7.05
C SER A 259 3.04 -11.27 7.01
N ALA A 260 4.32 -11.46 6.75
CA ALA A 260 5.00 -12.74 6.87
C ALA A 260 6.37 -12.59 7.56
N PRO A 261 6.95 -13.67 8.10
CA PRO A 261 8.27 -13.61 8.74
C PRO A 261 9.36 -13.22 7.73
N GLN A 262 9.96 -12.06 7.91
CA GLN A 262 11.00 -11.55 7.01
C GLN A 262 12.26 -11.20 7.79
N TRP A 263 13.43 -11.62 7.33
CA TRP A 263 14.68 -11.28 7.98
C TRP A 263 14.89 -9.76 8.03
N GLY A 264 15.18 -9.23 9.21
CA GLY A 264 15.22 -7.79 9.47
C GLY A 264 16.20 -7.04 8.56
N ILE A 265 17.36 -7.62 8.28
CA ILE A 265 18.35 -7.05 7.35
C ILE A 265 17.80 -6.95 5.92
N ILE A 266 16.97 -7.90 5.49
CA ILE A 266 16.37 -7.93 4.14
C ILE A 266 15.20 -6.94 4.06
N ASN A 267 14.32 -7.00 5.06
CA ASN A 267 13.17 -6.10 5.20
C ASN A 267 13.62 -4.63 5.19
N SER A 268 14.66 -4.29 5.96
CA SER A 268 15.12 -2.89 6.09
C SER A 268 16.04 -2.39 4.97
N LYS A 269 16.54 -3.28 4.10
CA LYS A 269 17.49 -2.95 3.03
C LYS A 269 16.87 -3.16 1.65
N SER A 270 17.22 -4.24 0.94
CA SER A 270 16.84 -4.44 -0.45
C SER A 270 15.33 -4.39 -0.66
N TRP A 271 14.55 -4.97 0.25
CA TRP A 271 13.09 -4.97 0.14
C TRP A 271 12.49 -3.56 0.32
N ASN A 272 12.89 -2.85 1.37
CA ASN A 272 12.45 -1.46 1.58
C ASN A 272 12.91 -0.52 0.44
N ASN A 273 14.09 -0.74 -0.13
CA ASN A 273 14.54 0.01 -1.31
C ASN A 273 13.65 -0.27 -2.53
N LEU A 274 13.30 -1.54 -2.79
CA LEU A 274 12.37 -1.90 -3.87
C LEU A 274 11.02 -1.20 -3.68
N GLU A 275 10.43 -1.28 -2.49
CA GLU A 275 9.16 -0.63 -2.19
C GLU A 275 9.24 0.90 -2.37
N TRP A 276 10.34 1.53 -1.96
CA TRP A 276 10.55 2.96 -2.17
C TRP A 276 10.68 3.34 -3.65
N ARG A 277 11.39 2.54 -4.45
CA ARG A 277 11.52 2.76 -5.89
C ARG A 277 10.17 2.64 -6.61
N ILE A 278 9.33 1.69 -6.21
CA ILE A 278 7.97 1.54 -6.76
C ILE A 278 7.12 2.77 -6.48
N ARG A 279 7.14 3.29 -5.25
CA ARG A 279 6.44 4.54 -4.91
C ARG A 279 6.94 5.73 -5.71
N SER A 280 8.27 5.88 -5.81
CA SER A 280 8.87 6.97 -6.60
C SER A 280 8.55 6.86 -8.09
N PHE A 281 8.40 5.64 -8.62
CA PHE A 281 8.01 5.40 -10.00
C PHE A 281 6.54 5.80 -10.23
N ALA A 282 5.65 5.36 -9.35
CA ALA A 282 4.23 5.73 -9.40
C ALA A 282 4.04 7.26 -9.38
N SER A 283 4.72 7.95 -8.48
CA SER A 283 4.60 9.41 -8.33
C SER A 283 5.18 10.19 -9.49
N LYS A 284 6.44 9.91 -9.88
CA LYS A 284 7.12 10.63 -10.97
C LYS A 284 6.50 10.34 -12.33
N GLY A 285 6.01 9.11 -12.53
CA GLY A 285 5.32 8.69 -13.75
C GLY A 285 3.85 9.09 -13.80
N ASN A 286 3.30 9.68 -12.74
CA ASN A 286 1.88 9.99 -12.61
C ASN A 286 0.96 8.76 -12.83
N LYS A 287 1.39 7.58 -12.34
CA LYS A 287 0.74 6.28 -12.56
C LYS A 287 0.01 5.81 -11.31
N ASN A 288 -1.24 5.39 -11.48
CA ASN A 288 -1.93 4.55 -10.51
C ASN A 288 -1.53 3.10 -10.80
N LEU A 289 -1.16 2.35 -9.76
CA LEU A 289 -0.66 0.98 -9.90
C LEU A 289 -1.47 0.04 -9.00
N GLN A 290 -1.73 -1.17 -9.49
CA GLN A 290 -2.17 -2.28 -8.65
C GLN A 290 -0.94 -3.08 -8.20
N ILE A 291 -0.83 -3.32 -6.90
CA ILE A 291 0.32 -3.98 -6.29
C ILE A 291 -0.14 -5.30 -5.67
N PHE A 292 0.49 -6.39 -6.07
CA PHE A 292 0.31 -7.69 -5.45
C PHE A 292 1.62 -8.09 -4.77
N THR A 293 1.57 -8.48 -3.51
CA THR A 293 2.78 -8.88 -2.77
C THR A 293 2.52 -10.18 -2.04
N GLY A 294 3.38 -11.17 -2.23
CA GLY A 294 3.19 -12.47 -1.61
C GLY A 294 4.48 -13.12 -1.19
N THR A 295 4.32 -14.34 -0.71
CA THR A 295 5.41 -15.20 -0.27
C THR A 295 5.45 -16.45 -1.12
N PHE A 296 6.60 -17.13 -1.23
CA PHE A 296 6.71 -18.43 -1.89
C PHE A 296 7.86 -19.25 -1.31
N GLY A 297 7.66 -20.58 -1.29
CA GLY A 297 8.61 -21.54 -0.71
C GLY A 297 8.71 -21.43 0.81
N ASN A 298 9.38 -22.41 1.42
CA ASN A 298 9.68 -22.41 2.85
C ASN A 298 11.19 -22.46 3.01
N LEU A 299 11.74 -21.54 3.81
CA LEU A 299 13.18 -21.41 3.99
C LEU A 299 13.78 -22.66 4.64
N VAL A 300 14.85 -23.17 4.04
CA VAL A 300 15.70 -24.22 4.61
C VAL A 300 17.12 -23.66 4.78
N LEU A 301 17.74 -23.91 5.94
CA LEU A 301 19.14 -23.58 6.18
C LEU A 301 19.97 -24.86 6.12
N ASN A 302 20.32 -25.28 4.90
CA ASN A 302 20.98 -26.56 4.61
C ASN A 302 22.33 -26.77 5.32
N GLU A 303 22.98 -25.71 5.79
CA GLU A 303 24.19 -25.82 6.62
C GLU A 303 23.91 -26.52 7.97
N TYR A 304 22.67 -26.47 8.44
CA TYR A 304 22.25 -27.01 9.73
C TYR A 304 21.34 -28.23 9.59
N SER A 305 20.25 -28.12 8.81
CA SER A 305 19.30 -29.20 8.60
C SER A 305 18.54 -29.03 7.29
N SER A 306 17.94 -30.11 6.81
CA SER A 306 17.01 -30.11 5.65
C SER A 306 15.57 -29.74 6.04
N HIS A 307 15.34 -29.32 7.28
CA HIS A 307 14.01 -28.99 7.79
C HIS A 307 13.58 -27.59 7.34
N GLN A 308 12.31 -27.47 6.94
CA GLN A 308 11.70 -26.19 6.59
C GLN A 308 11.40 -25.39 7.85
N LEU A 309 11.68 -24.09 7.84
CA LEU A 309 11.54 -23.27 9.04
C LEU A 309 10.14 -22.66 9.18
N TYR A 310 9.63 -22.71 10.40
CA TYR A 310 8.35 -22.15 10.82
C TYR A 310 8.54 -21.22 12.02
N LEU A 311 7.74 -20.15 12.08
CA LEU A 311 7.75 -19.23 13.21
C LEU A 311 6.97 -19.80 14.41
N TYR A 312 5.98 -20.65 14.16
CA TYR A 312 5.33 -21.47 15.18
C TYR A 312 5.73 -22.93 15.00
N TYR A 313 6.43 -23.48 15.98
CA TYR A 313 6.90 -24.86 15.99
C TYR A 313 6.52 -25.53 17.30
N ASN A 314 5.52 -26.41 17.25
CA ASN A 314 5.08 -27.24 18.37
C ASN A 314 4.64 -28.61 17.82
N PRO A 315 5.60 -29.51 17.52
CA PRO A 315 5.33 -30.78 16.85
C PRO A 315 4.16 -31.56 17.50
N PRO A 316 3.25 -32.12 16.68
CA PRO A 316 3.29 -32.20 15.22
C PRO A 316 2.76 -30.95 14.48
N SER A 317 2.48 -29.85 15.18
CA SER A 317 1.91 -28.62 14.60
C SER A 317 2.98 -27.59 14.23
N GLU A 318 3.13 -27.33 12.94
CA GLU A 318 4.03 -26.32 12.38
C GLU A 318 3.20 -25.31 11.58
N LYS A 319 3.29 -24.03 11.93
CA LYS A 319 2.47 -22.95 11.36
C LYS A 319 3.29 -21.70 11.14
N ILE A 320 2.78 -20.80 10.29
CA ILE A 320 3.44 -19.55 9.91
C ILE A 320 4.83 -19.87 9.33
N PRO A 321 4.90 -20.49 8.14
CA PRO A 321 6.17 -20.77 7.47
C PRO A 321 7.00 -19.50 7.31
N ILE A 322 8.31 -19.64 7.45
CA ILE A 322 9.26 -18.59 7.11
C ILE A 322 9.53 -18.73 5.61
N PRO A 323 9.06 -17.80 4.77
CA PRO A 323 9.11 -17.99 3.34
C PRO A 323 10.53 -17.96 2.80
N GLU A 324 10.80 -18.68 1.72
CA GLU A 324 12.09 -18.64 1.03
C GLU A 324 12.27 -17.32 0.27
N VAL A 325 11.20 -16.82 -0.35
CA VAL A 325 11.19 -15.55 -1.08
C VAL A 325 9.93 -14.74 -0.78
N PHE A 326 10.06 -13.42 -0.95
CA PHE A 326 8.94 -12.52 -1.18
C PHE A 326 8.88 -12.22 -2.69
N TRP A 327 7.68 -12.08 -3.22
CA TRP A 327 7.45 -11.63 -4.59
C TRP A 327 6.51 -10.44 -4.61
N LYS A 328 6.65 -9.59 -5.63
CA LYS A 328 5.81 -8.41 -5.80
C LYS A 328 5.51 -8.18 -7.28
N VAL A 329 4.25 -8.16 -7.68
CA VAL A 329 3.82 -7.73 -9.02
C VAL A 329 3.40 -6.28 -8.95
N VAL A 330 3.89 -5.48 -9.89
CA VAL A 330 3.50 -4.09 -10.13
C VAL A 330 2.79 -4.07 -11.48
N TYR A 331 1.51 -3.69 -11.47
CA TYR A 331 0.65 -3.72 -12.63
C TYR A 331 0.03 -2.35 -12.87
N GLU A 332 0.13 -1.86 -14.10
CA GLU A 332 -0.53 -0.65 -14.59
C GLU A 332 -1.68 -1.12 -15.50
N GLU A 333 -2.91 -0.77 -15.12
CA GLU A 333 -4.12 -1.37 -15.68
C GLU A 333 -4.51 -0.81 -17.06
N ILE A 334 -4.21 0.46 -17.34
CA ILE A 334 -4.66 1.15 -18.55
C ILE A 334 -3.99 0.53 -19.78
N ASP A 335 -2.67 0.44 -19.77
CA ASP A 335 -1.87 -0.14 -20.85
C ASP A 335 -1.62 -1.64 -20.63
N GLN A 336 -2.10 -2.19 -19.51
CA GLN A 336 -1.96 -3.59 -19.11
C GLN A 336 -0.47 -4.01 -19.04
N LEU A 337 0.36 -3.13 -18.49
CA LEU A 337 1.80 -3.35 -18.36
C LEU A 337 2.11 -3.90 -16.97
N GLY A 338 2.94 -4.94 -16.92
CA GLY A 338 3.25 -5.64 -15.68
C GLY A 338 4.74 -5.92 -15.53
N VAL A 339 5.21 -5.95 -14.29
CA VAL A 339 6.53 -6.51 -13.95
C VAL A 339 6.46 -7.16 -12.57
N ALA A 340 7.12 -8.30 -12.42
CA ALA A 340 7.24 -8.96 -11.14
C ALA A 340 8.66 -8.82 -10.59
N PHE A 341 8.79 -8.76 -9.28
CA PHE A 341 10.04 -8.72 -8.54
C PHE A 341 10.10 -9.85 -7.55
N ILE A 342 11.29 -10.41 -7.37
CA ILE A 342 11.58 -11.43 -6.36
C ILE A 342 12.65 -10.89 -5.43
N GLY A 343 12.46 -11.11 -4.12
CA GLY A 343 13.46 -10.86 -3.09
C GLY A 343 13.69 -12.12 -2.26
N THR A 344 14.92 -12.62 -2.23
CA THR A 344 15.29 -13.76 -1.38
C THR A 344 15.12 -13.40 0.09
N ASN A 345 14.58 -14.29 0.91
CA ASN A 345 14.43 -14.13 2.36
C ASN A 345 15.43 -15.02 3.11
N ASN A 346 16.71 -14.97 2.73
CA ASN A 346 17.77 -15.72 3.39
C ASN A 346 19.06 -14.89 3.47
N PRO A 347 19.43 -14.34 4.64
CA PRO A 347 20.64 -13.54 4.79
C PRO A 347 21.93 -14.39 4.83
N PHE A 348 21.79 -15.72 4.87
CA PHE A 348 22.88 -16.70 4.85
C PHE A 348 23.08 -17.31 3.45
N LEU A 349 22.38 -16.80 2.43
CA LEU A 349 22.42 -17.34 1.08
C LEU A 349 23.82 -17.16 0.45
N ASN A 350 24.35 -18.25 -0.11
CA ASN A 350 25.51 -18.21 -0.98
C ASN A 350 25.07 -17.98 -2.44
N LYS A 351 25.78 -17.11 -3.17
CA LYS A 351 25.52 -16.78 -4.57
C LYS A 351 25.48 -18.01 -5.49
N THR A 352 26.34 -19.00 -5.24
CA THR A 352 26.40 -20.23 -6.04
C THR A 352 25.17 -21.11 -5.89
N SER A 353 24.43 -20.94 -4.80
CA SER A 353 23.22 -21.71 -4.48
C SER A 353 21.93 -20.98 -4.87
N LEU A 354 22.04 -19.79 -5.47
CA LEU A 354 20.88 -19.01 -5.89
C LEU A 354 20.17 -19.69 -7.06
N LYS A 355 18.90 -20.03 -6.85
CA LYS A 355 18.00 -20.54 -7.89
C LYS A 355 16.97 -19.48 -8.25
N LEU A 356 16.97 -19.05 -9.51
CA LEU A 356 15.97 -18.11 -10.02
C LEU A 356 14.64 -18.83 -10.29
N LEU A 357 13.53 -18.14 -10.02
CA LEU A 357 12.17 -18.66 -10.21
C LEU A 357 11.60 -18.35 -11.60
N CYS A 358 12.32 -17.54 -12.38
CA CYS A 358 11.97 -17.04 -13.70
C CYS A 358 13.25 -16.59 -14.43
N ASN A 359 13.13 -16.19 -15.69
CA ASN A 359 14.20 -15.49 -16.40
C ASN A 359 14.40 -14.07 -15.83
N ASP A 360 15.65 -13.73 -15.50
CA ASP A 360 16.00 -12.41 -14.96
C ASP A 360 15.98 -11.32 -16.06
N ILE A 361 14.97 -10.45 -15.99
CA ILE A 361 14.80 -9.30 -16.89
C ILE A 361 15.20 -7.97 -16.24
N SER A 362 15.95 -7.97 -15.14
CA SER A 362 16.31 -6.76 -14.37
C SER A 362 16.94 -5.66 -15.22
N LYS A 363 17.71 -6.02 -16.26
CA LYS A 363 18.31 -5.06 -17.19
C LYS A 363 17.29 -4.30 -18.04
N SER A 364 16.10 -4.83 -18.22
CA SER A 364 15.01 -4.23 -19.01
C SER A 364 14.19 -3.22 -18.20
N VAL A 365 14.20 -3.31 -16.87
CA VAL A 365 13.43 -2.42 -15.98
C VAL A 365 14.31 -1.23 -15.60
N LYS A 366 14.13 -0.07 -16.26
CA LYS A 366 15.08 1.05 -16.15
C LYS A 366 14.89 1.95 -14.93
N TRP A 367 13.71 1.91 -14.32
CA TRP A 367 13.35 2.75 -13.18
C TRP A 367 13.75 2.15 -11.81
N ILE A 368 14.29 0.93 -11.79
CA ILE A 368 14.89 0.30 -10.60
C ILE A 368 16.37 0.04 -10.81
N GLU A 369 17.13 0.32 -9.75
CA GLU A 369 18.50 -0.15 -9.60
C GLU A 369 18.54 -1.21 -8.49
N PHE A 370 18.95 -2.43 -8.85
CA PHE A 370 19.08 -3.55 -7.91
C PHE A 370 20.47 -3.55 -7.28
N ASN A 371 20.54 -3.36 -5.95
CA ASN A 371 21.81 -3.47 -5.23
C ASN A 371 22.08 -4.91 -4.78
N ASN A 372 22.55 -5.74 -5.70
CA ASN A 372 22.90 -7.14 -5.43
C ASN A 372 24.38 -7.35 -5.07
N LYS A 373 25.11 -6.29 -4.69
CA LYS A 373 26.52 -6.40 -4.25
C LYS A 373 26.63 -7.12 -2.91
N ASN A 374 25.69 -6.88 -2.00
CA ASN A 374 25.62 -7.51 -0.69
C ASN A 374 24.41 -8.45 -0.62
N ILE A 375 24.61 -9.75 -0.90
CA ILE A 375 23.52 -10.75 -0.94
C ILE A 375 22.88 -10.94 0.44
N THR A 376 23.60 -10.68 1.54
CA THR A 376 23.06 -10.73 2.91
C THR A 376 21.90 -9.74 3.11
N GLU A 377 21.85 -8.65 2.34
CA GLU A 377 20.74 -7.67 2.37
C GLU A 377 19.52 -8.13 1.56
N GLY A 378 19.60 -9.31 0.93
CA GLY A 378 18.57 -9.89 0.09
C GLY A 378 18.88 -9.64 -1.39
N PHE A 379 19.05 -10.73 -2.14
CA PHE A 379 19.15 -10.68 -3.59
C PHE A 379 17.78 -10.38 -4.19
N THR A 380 17.72 -9.39 -5.09
CA THR A 380 16.48 -8.94 -5.74
C THR A 380 16.62 -8.92 -7.25
N TYR A 381 15.60 -9.35 -7.98
CA TYR A 381 15.60 -9.37 -9.45
C TYR A 381 14.18 -9.22 -10.01
N ALA A 382 14.07 -8.96 -11.32
CA ALA A 382 12.81 -8.83 -12.02
C ALA A 382 12.49 -10.03 -12.93
N CYS A 383 11.19 -10.29 -13.08
CA CYS A 383 10.60 -11.31 -13.93
C CYS A 383 9.51 -10.68 -14.81
N GLU A 384 9.25 -11.28 -15.96
CA GLU A 384 7.92 -11.15 -16.58
C GLU A 384 6.87 -11.82 -15.68
N VAL A 385 5.68 -11.21 -15.59
CA VAL A 385 4.61 -11.68 -14.70
C VAL A 385 4.19 -13.11 -15.06
N ASP A 386 4.00 -13.39 -16.35
CA ASP A 386 3.60 -14.71 -16.84
C ASP A 386 4.67 -15.77 -16.64
N ASP A 387 5.95 -15.41 -16.79
CA ASP A 387 7.05 -16.35 -16.57
C ASP A 387 7.13 -16.75 -15.09
N LEU A 388 7.02 -15.78 -14.17
CA LEU A 388 6.99 -16.09 -12.75
C LEU A 388 5.76 -16.93 -12.36
N ARG A 389 4.61 -16.67 -12.98
CA ARG A 389 3.36 -17.44 -12.76
C ARG A 389 3.48 -18.90 -13.18
N LYS A 390 4.45 -19.27 -14.02
CA LYS A 390 4.75 -20.68 -14.31
C LYS A 390 5.23 -21.44 -13.06
N THR A 391 5.89 -20.74 -12.14
CA THR A 391 6.40 -21.28 -10.88
C THR A 391 5.43 -21.04 -9.72
N ILE A 392 4.94 -19.80 -9.56
CA ILE A 392 4.04 -19.40 -8.48
C ILE A 392 2.60 -19.32 -9.00
N LYS A 393 1.89 -20.45 -8.97
CA LYS A 393 0.57 -20.62 -9.61
C LYS A 393 -0.56 -19.78 -9.02
N TYR A 394 -0.39 -19.28 -7.80
CA TYR A 394 -1.35 -18.44 -7.09
C TYR A 394 -1.08 -16.93 -7.25
N ILE A 395 -0.17 -16.53 -8.14
CA ILE A 395 -0.16 -15.15 -8.62
C ILE A 395 -1.46 -14.93 -9.41
N PRO A 396 -2.25 -13.88 -9.09
CA PRO A 396 -3.50 -13.61 -9.78
C PRO A 396 -3.37 -13.56 -11.30
N GLN A 397 -4.41 -14.00 -11.99
CA GLN A 397 -4.50 -13.97 -13.46
C GLN A 397 -4.74 -12.53 -13.91
N LEU A 398 -3.65 -11.88 -14.33
CA LEU A 398 -3.63 -10.55 -14.92
C LEU A 398 -3.37 -10.71 -16.42
N HIS A 399 -4.09 -9.94 -17.24
CA HIS A 399 -3.78 -9.79 -18.66
C HIS A 399 -2.63 -8.80 -18.80
N VAL A 400 -1.49 -9.23 -19.34
CA VAL A 400 -0.27 -8.41 -19.41
C VAL A 400 0.19 -8.30 -20.87
N ASN A 401 0.10 -7.10 -21.45
CA ASN A 401 0.48 -6.82 -22.83
C ASN A 401 1.97 -6.51 -23.01
N GLY A 402 2.67 -6.22 -21.92
CA GLY A 402 4.09 -5.87 -21.98
C GLY A 402 4.72 -5.61 -20.62
N ILE A 403 6.04 -5.40 -20.64
CA ILE A 403 6.83 -5.14 -19.43
C ILE A 403 6.68 -3.67 -19.04
N LEU A 404 6.32 -3.42 -17.79
CA LEU A 404 6.33 -2.09 -17.18
C LEU A 404 7.78 -1.61 -16.94
N SER A 405 8.43 -1.21 -18.02
CA SER A 405 9.89 -0.97 -18.08
C SER A 405 10.32 0.48 -17.92
N LYS A 406 9.40 1.43 -18.09
CA LYS A 406 9.68 2.88 -18.14
C LYS A 406 8.59 3.72 -17.50
#